data_AF-A0AAE8LMR5-F1
#
_entry.id   AF-A0AAE8LMR5-F1
#
_cell.length_a   1.000
_cell.length_b   1.000
_cell.length_c   1.000
_cell.angle_alpha   90.00
_cell.angle_beta   90.00
_cell.angle_gamma   90.00
#
_symmetry.space_group_name_H-M   'P 1'
#
loop_
_entity.id
_entity.type
_entity.pdbx_description
1 polymer ?
#
loop_
_entity_poly.entity_id
_entity_poly.type
_entity_poly.pdbx_seq_one_letter_code
_entity_poly.pdbx_strand_id
1 'polypeptide(L)'
;MTPDAISATLTEFFPDAKINHTDNKTWKVHKSQARFHLLVSLSSDGQMLRIFVPVASQDDAEPYYGQLLESNFNENKLARYALNQGLLWGVFKYPLEQLDTAIFQQVLTEMVALHQQNLSPFFNQLAEDKVREIIRAAKSQGQSIEKTMQTITRFYQEGIMGGLDQEPREQQRALLAWQHQLERLWDEEE
;
A
#
# COMPACT_ATOMS: atom_id res chain seq x y z
N MET A 1 -14.13 17.52 -16.28
CA MET A 1 -12.84 17.67 -17.01
C MET A 1 -12.92 17.13 -18.45
N THR A 2 -12.18 17.68 -19.43
CA THR A 2 -12.10 17.14 -20.81
C THR A 2 -10.89 16.22 -21.00
N PRO A 3 -10.87 15.33 -22.03
CA PRO A 3 -9.70 14.50 -22.34
C PRO A 3 -8.40 15.30 -22.59
N ASP A 4 -8.49 16.45 -23.24
CA ASP A 4 -7.34 17.32 -23.47
C ASP A 4 -6.81 17.92 -22.16
N ALA A 5 -7.71 18.34 -21.27
CA ALA A 5 -7.33 18.82 -19.95
C ALA A 5 -6.69 17.71 -19.10
N ILE A 6 -7.19 16.48 -19.16
CA ILE A 6 -6.56 15.31 -18.52
C ILE A 6 -5.14 15.13 -19.03
N SER A 7 -4.96 15.16 -20.36
CA SER A 7 -3.66 15.00 -21.00
C SER A 7 -2.68 16.07 -20.54
N ALA A 8 -3.10 17.35 -20.56
CA ALA A 8 -2.28 18.47 -20.13
C ALA A 8 -1.88 18.34 -18.64
N THR A 9 -2.83 18.04 -17.76
CA THR A 9 -2.53 17.85 -16.33
C THR A 9 -1.60 16.68 -16.07
N LEU A 10 -1.74 15.56 -16.79
CA LEU A 10 -0.82 14.43 -16.66
C LEU A 10 0.60 14.78 -17.11
N THR A 11 0.74 15.53 -18.22
CA THR A 11 2.05 15.97 -18.71
C THR A 11 2.71 16.96 -17.74
N GLU A 12 1.94 17.88 -17.16
CA GLU A 12 2.43 18.82 -16.16
C GLU A 12 2.84 18.11 -14.86
N PHE A 13 2.02 17.17 -14.37
CA PHE A 13 2.27 16.46 -13.12
C PHE A 13 3.41 15.43 -13.24
N PHE A 14 3.62 14.86 -14.43
CA PHE A 14 4.65 13.87 -14.70
C PHE A 14 5.59 14.28 -15.85
N PRO A 15 6.40 15.34 -15.68
CA PRO A 15 7.21 15.91 -16.76
C PRO A 15 8.23 14.92 -17.33
N ASP A 16 8.76 14.03 -16.49
CA ASP A 16 9.77 13.03 -16.87
C ASP A 16 9.16 11.65 -17.23
N ALA A 17 7.84 11.54 -17.30
CA ALA A 17 7.18 10.28 -17.63
C ALA A 17 6.93 10.14 -19.12
N LYS A 18 7.03 8.90 -19.61
CA LYS A 18 6.48 8.54 -20.91
C LYS A 18 4.98 8.36 -20.77
N ILE A 19 4.21 9.24 -21.40
CA ILE A 19 2.74 9.17 -21.42
C ILE A 19 2.30 8.66 -22.79
N ASN A 20 1.78 7.43 -22.84
CA ASN A 20 1.19 6.88 -24.05
C ASN A 20 -0.33 7.09 -24.01
N HIS A 21 -0.86 7.68 -25.06
CA HIS A 21 -2.29 7.83 -25.29
C HIS A 21 -2.69 6.79 -26.34
N THR A 22 -3.21 5.64 -25.90
CA THR A 22 -3.52 4.53 -26.81
C THR A 22 -4.83 4.74 -27.58
N ASP A 23 -5.73 5.52 -27.00
CA ASP A 23 -7.00 5.98 -27.57
C ASP A 23 -7.43 7.25 -26.82
N ASN A 24 -8.47 7.95 -27.30
CA ASN A 24 -9.01 9.17 -26.67
C ASN A 24 -9.65 8.97 -25.28
N LYS A 25 -9.51 7.78 -24.69
CA LYS A 25 -10.10 7.40 -23.41
C LYS A 25 -9.07 6.82 -22.45
N THR A 26 -7.81 6.62 -22.84
CA THR A 26 -6.85 5.84 -22.06
C THR A 26 -5.44 6.44 -22.13
N TRP A 27 -4.90 6.73 -20.95
CA TRP A 27 -3.54 7.21 -20.76
C TRP A 27 -2.75 6.21 -19.92
N LYS A 28 -1.56 5.88 -20.38
CA LYS A 28 -0.59 5.05 -19.66
C LYS A 28 0.63 5.90 -19.34
N VAL A 29 0.81 6.22 -18.07
CA VAL A 29 1.98 6.95 -17.58
C VAL A 29 3.02 5.94 -17.11
N HIS A 30 4.25 6.07 -17.60
CA HIS A 30 5.36 5.20 -17.22
C HIS A 30 6.59 6.03 -16.82
N LYS A 31 7.07 5.83 -15.59
CA LYS A 31 8.33 6.39 -15.09
C LYS A 31 9.32 5.26 -14.83
N SER A 32 10.17 4.96 -15.80
CA SER A 32 11.08 3.81 -15.75
C SER A 32 12.02 3.85 -14.54
N GLN A 33 12.56 5.02 -14.20
CA GLN A 33 13.49 5.18 -13.06
C GLN A 33 12.84 4.87 -11.70
N ALA A 34 11.53 5.07 -11.57
CA ALA A 34 10.79 4.86 -10.34
C ALA A 34 9.96 3.56 -10.35
N ARG A 35 10.08 2.73 -11.40
CA ARG A 35 9.23 1.54 -11.65
C ARG A 35 7.73 1.81 -11.49
N PHE A 36 7.32 3.05 -11.77
CA PHE A 36 5.95 3.52 -11.56
C PHE A 36 5.15 3.44 -12.86
N HIS A 37 3.95 2.88 -12.74
CA HIS A 37 2.99 2.73 -13.83
C HIS A 37 1.62 3.22 -13.37
N LEU A 38 1.02 4.16 -14.09
CA LEU A 38 -0.34 4.63 -13.84
C LEU A 38 -1.18 4.39 -15.09
N LEU A 39 -2.36 3.81 -14.91
CA LEU A 39 -3.38 3.72 -15.95
C LEU A 39 -4.52 4.68 -15.60
N VAL A 40 -4.75 5.64 -16.46
CA VAL A 40 -5.93 6.51 -16.42
C VAL A 40 -6.83 6.11 -17.57
N SER A 41 -8.11 5.91 -17.32
CA SER A 41 -9.07 5.54 -18.37
C SER A 41 -10.45 6.14 -18.12
N LEU A 42 -11.19 6.38 -19.19
CA LEU A 42 -12.62 6.66 -19.12
C LEU A 42 -13.42 5.35 -19.15
N SER A 43 -14.63 5.36 -18.60
CA SER A 43 -15.61 4.30 -18.84
C SER A 43 -16.03 4.26 -20.31
N SER A 44 -16.69 3.16 -20.71
CA SER A 44 -17.15 2.98 -22.10
C SER A 44 -18.06 4.12 -22.57
N ASP A 45 -18.97 4.57 -21.70
CA ASP A 45 -19.85 5.72 -21.90
C ASP A 45 -19.16 7.10 -21.75
N GLY A 46 -17.90 7.12 -21.32
CA GLY A 46 -17.11 8.34 -21.11
C GLY A 46 -17.50 9.16 -19.87
N GLN A 47 -18.40 8.66 -19.02
CA GLN A 47 -18.94 9.43 -17.89
C GLN A 47 -18.08 9.35 -16.62
N MET A 48 -17.26 8.32 -16.48
CA MET A 48 -16.44 8.09 -15.29
C MET A 48 -14.96 8.09 -15.63
N LEU A 49 -14.17 8.85 -14.87
CA LEU A 49 -12.72 8.67 -14.83
C LEU A 49 -12.40 7.48 -13.92
N ARG A 50 -11.43 6.65 -14.32
CA ARG A 50 -10.83 5.59 -13.51
C ARG A 50 -9.32 5.72 -13.53
N ILE A 51 -8.69 5.60 -12.37
CA ILE A 51 -7.24 5.61 -12.22
C ILE A 51 -6.84 4.33 -11.48
N PHE A 52 -5.80 3.67 -11.98
CA PHE A 52 -5.25 2.45 -11.41
C PHE A 52 -3.74 2.57 -11.26
N VAL A 53 -3.23 2.17 -10.10
CA VAL A 53 -1.80 2.02 -9.84
C VAL A 53 -1.56 0.64 -9.21
N PRO A 54 -0.62 -0.17 -9.73
CA PRO A 54 -0.26 -1.43 -9.10
C PRO A 54 0.52 -1.12 -7.82
N VAL A 55 0.16 -1.82 -6.73
CA VAL A 55 0.78 -1.64 -5.41
C VAL A 55 1.70 -2.84 -5.11
N ALA A 56 1.15 -4.05 -5.11
CA ALA A 56 1.86 -5.28 -4.80
C ALA A 56 1.28 -6.49 -5.57
N SER A 57 1.95 -7.64 -5.49
CA SER A 57 1.32 -8.90 -5.88
C SER A 57 0.16 -9.24 -4.92
N GLN A 58 -0.78 -10.04 -5.39
CA GLN A 58 -1.87 -10.53 -4.55
C GLN A 58 -1.34 -11.39 -3.37
N ASP A 59 -0.31 -12.19 -3.64
CA ASP A 59 0.31 -13.09 -2.66
C ASP A 59 0.98 -12.29 -1.53
N ASP A 60 1.74 -11.24 -1.87
CA ASP A 60 2.35 -10.35 -0.87
C ASP A 60 1.28 -9.60 -0.04
N ALA A 61 0.14 -9.28 -0.65
CA ALA A 61 -0.94 -8.53 -0.03
C ALA A 61 -1.86 -9.38 0.87
N GLU A 62 -1.89 -10.70 0.67
CA GLU A 62 -2.81 -11.63 1.35
C GLU A 62 -2.84 -11.51 2.88
N PRO A 63 -1.68 -11.42 3.57
CA PRO A 63 -1.66 -11.28 5.03
C PRO A 63 -2.36 -10.01 5.55
N TYR A 64 -2.57 -9.02 4.68
CA TYR A 64 -3.04 -7.68 5.04
C TYR A 64 -4.46 -7.38 4.58
N TYR A 65 -5.20 -8.36 4.03
CA TYR A 65 -6.53 -8.10 3.45
C TYR A 65 -7.50 -7.46 4.43
N GLY A 66 -7.49 -7.87 5.70
CA GLY A 66 -8.32 -7.26 6.74
C GLY A 66 -8.06 -5.75 6.86
N GLN A 67 -6.79 -5.38 7.03
CA GLN A 67 -6.36 -3.99 7.19
C GLN A 67 -6.53 -3.18 5.89
N LEU A 68 -6.31 -3.79 4.72
CA LEU A 68 -6.55 -3.16 3.41
C LEU A 68 -8.04 -2.83 3.22
N LEU A 69 -8.93 -3.76 3.57
CA LEU A 69 -10.38 -3.56 3.52
C LEU A 69 -10.83 -2.52 4.54
N GLU A 70 -10.27 -2.52 5.75
CA GLU A 70 -10.54 -1.50 6.76
C GLU A 70 -10.08 -0.11 6.29
N SER A 71 -8.90 -0.02 5.66
CA SER A 71 -8.37 1.24 5.11
C SER A 71 -9.31 1.88 4.07
N ASN A 72 -10.09 1.07 3.37
CA ASN A 72 -11.08 1.54 2.40
C ASN A 72 -12.26 2.29 3.03
N PHE A 73 -12.47 2.20 4.35
CA PHE A 73 -13.50 2.96 5.05
C PHE A 73 -13.07 4.38 5.41
N ASN A 74 -11.81 4.76 5.20
CA ASN A 74 -11.36 6.12 5.47
C ASN A 74 -12.01 7.11 4.49
N GLU A 75 -12.91 7.95 5.01
CA GLU A 75 -13.66 8.95 4.23
C GLU A 75 -12.76 10.01 3.59
N ASN A 76 -11.58 10.25 4.16
CA ASN A 76 -10.62 11.25 3.65
C ASN A 76 -9.74 10.71 2.52
N LYS A 77 -9.72 9.40 2.28
CA LYS A 77 -9.00 8.83 1.15
C LYS A 77 -9.83 8.98 -0.11
N LEU A 78 -9.20 9.32 -1.23
CA LEU A 78 -9.85 9.32 -2.54
C LEU A 78 -9.75 7.93 -3.18
N ALA A 79 -8.59 7.28 -3.02
CA ALA A 79 -8.33 5.97 -3.60
C ALA A 79 -8.74 4.82 -2.66
N ARG A 80 -9.00 3.67 -3.26
CA ARG A 80 -9.38 2.42 -2.57
C ARG A 80 -8.52 1.27 -3.07
N TYR A 81 -8.23 0.33 -2.20
CA TYR A 81 -7.55 -0.91 -2.54
C TYR A 81 -8.53 -1.90 -3.18
N ALA A 82 -8.11 -2.57 -4.25
CA ALA A 82 -8.86 -3.64 -4.89
C ALA A 82 -7.92 -4.73 -5.43
N LEU A 83 -8.40 -5.97 -5.46
CA LEU A 83 -7.68 -7.10 -6.07
C LEU A 83 -8.21 -7.36 -7.47
N ASN A 84 -7.29 -7.49 -8.43
CA ASN A 84 -7.63 -7.94 -9.77
C ASN A 84 -6.38 -8.48 -10.49
N GLN A 85 -6.54 -9.54 -11.28
CA GLN A 85 -5.46 -10.13 -12.09
C GLN A 85 -4.19 -10.48 -11.28
N GLY A 86 -4.34 -10.97 -10.05
CA GLY A 86 -3.21 -11.36 -9.20
C GLY A 86 -2.39 -10.18 -8.66
N LEU A 87 -2.93 -8.95 -8.72
CA LEU A 87 -2.30 -7.75 -8.19
C LEU A 87 -3.24 -7.01 -7.24
N LEU A 88 -2.64 -6.39 -6.24
CA LEU A 88 -3.26 -5.34 -5.44
C LEU A 88 -3.14 -4.00 -6.19
N TRP A 89 -4.27 -3.33 -6.36
CA TRP A 89 -4.40 -2.05 -7.04
C TRP A 89 -4.84 -0.96 -6.08
N GLY A 90 -4.24 0.23 -6.21
CA GLY A 90 -4.89 1.48 -5.82
C GLY A 90 -5.82 1.92 -6.94
N VAL A 91 -7.09 2.15 -6.61
CA VAL A 91 -8.16 2.44 -7.57
C VAL A 91 -8.89 3.72 -7.17
N PHE A 92 -9.08 4.60 -8.14
CA PHE A 92 -9.97 5.74 -8.01
C PHE A 92 -10.99 5.71 -9.14
N LYS A 93 -12.24 6.05 -8.81
CA LYS A 93 -13.33 6.17 -9.77
C LYS A 93 -14.15 7.39 -9.41
N TYR A 94 -14.36 8.28 -10.38
CA TYR A 94 -15.06 9.55 -10.13
C TYR A 94 -15.83 10.04 -11.36
N PRO A 95 -17.00 10.69 -11.19
CA PRO A 95 -17.74 11.28 -12.30
C PRO A 95 -16.90 12.33 -13.02
N LEU A 96 -16.73 12.18 -14.33
CA LEU A 96 -15.89 13.08 -15.13
C LEU A 96 -16.46 14.51 -15.16
N GLU A 97 -17.79 14.63 -15.07
CA GLU A 97 -18.50 15.92 -15.06
C GLU A 97 -18.19 16.75 -13.80
N GLN A 98 -17.97 16.09 -12.66
CA GLN A 98 -17.67 16.71 -11.37
C GLN A 98 -16.17 16.82 -11.11
N LEU A 99 -15.36 16.19 -11.95
CA LEU A 99 -13.91 16.22 -11.83
C LEU A 99 -13.37 17.59 -12.29
N ASP A 100 -12.75 18.30 -11.35
CA ASP A 100 -11.91 19.45 -11.61
C ASP A 100 -10.41 19.09 -11.54
N THR A 101 -9.57 20.05 -11.93
CA THR A 101 -8.11 19.86 -11.95
C THR A 101 -7.53 19.65 -10.55
N ALA A 102 -8.09 20.28 -9.52
CA ALA A 102 -7.56 20.20 -8.15
C ALA A 102 -7.77 18.80 -7.57
N ILE A 103 -8.99 18.25 -7.70
CA ILE A 103 -9.30 16.87 -7.31
C ILE A 103 -8.44 15.90 -8.10
N PHE A 104 -8.26 16.13 -9.40
CA PHE A 104 -7.43 15.25 -10.22
C PHE A 104 -5.97 15.25 -9.77
N GLN A 105 -5.36 16.41 -9.50
CA GLN A 105 -3.99 16.49 -8.98
C GLN A 105 -3.86 15.88 -7.57
N GLN A 106 -4.86 16.07 -6.71
CA GLN A 106 -4.89 15.48 -5.38
C GLN A 106 -4.86 13.94 -5.46
N VAL A 107 -5.70 13.35 -6.31
CA VAL A 107 -5.69 11.88 -6.47
C VAL A 107 -4.42 11.38 -7.14
N LEU A 108 -3.81 12.12 -8.07
CA LEU A 108 -2.50 11.73 -8.63
C LEU A 108 -1.41 11.68 -7.55
N THR A 109 -1.43 12.65 -6.63
CA THR A 109 -0.53 12.66 -5.46
C THR A 109 -0.77 11.45 -4.57
N GLU A 110 -2.03 11.13 -4.27
CA GLU A 110 -2.39 9.95 -3.47
C GLU A 110 -1.97 8.64 -4.15
N MET A 111 -2.16 8.50 -5.46
CA MET A 111 -1.75 7.31 -6.23
C MET A 111 -0.24 7.09 -6.22
N VAL A 112 0.54 8.17 -6.33
CA VAL A 112 2.00 8.10 -6.20
C VAL A 112 2.39 7.66 -4.79
N ALA A 113 1.77 8.24 -3.76
CA ALA A 113 2.03 7.87 -2.37
C ALA A 113 1.69 6.40 -2.09
N LEU A 114 0.53 5.91 -2.57
CA LEU A 114 0.12 4.51 -2.43
C LEU A 114 1.15 3.55 -3.04
N HIS A 115 1.64 3.86 -4.24
CA HIS A 115 2.66 3.04 -4.89
C HIS A 115 3.99 3.07 -4.13
N GLN A 116 4.42 4.24 -3.67
CA GLN A 116 5.69 4.40 -2.96
C GLN A 116 5.67 3.74 -1.57
N GLN A 117 4.55 3.84 -0.85
CA GLN A 117 4.40 3.22 0.47
C GLN A 117 4.19 1.71 0.38
N ASN A 118 3.65 1.22 -0.74
CA ASN A 118 3.38 -0.19 -0.96
C ASN A 118 2.60 -0.80 0.24
N LEU A 119 2.99 -1.98 0.72
CA LEU A 119 2.39 -2.66 1.88
C LEU A 119 2.99 -2.22 3.22
N SER A 120 3.99 -1.33 3.24
CA SER A 120 4.69 -0.96 4.48
C SER A 120 3.79 -0.46 5.61
N PRO A 121 2.73 0.35 5.37
CA PRO A 121 1.83 0.76 6.44
C PRO A 121 1.10 -0.42 7.11
N PHE A 122 0.74 -1.45 6.34
CA PHE A 122 0.03 -2.62 6.84
C PHE A 122 0.96 -3.63 7.52
N PHE A 123 2.19 -3.76 7.01
CA PHE A 123 3.23 -4.53 7.68
C PHE A 123 3.48 -4.03 9.10
N ASN A 124 3.63 -2.71 9.27
CA ASN A 124 3.86 -2.12 10.59
C ASN A 124 2.70 -2.37 11.55
N GLN A 125 1.45 -2.24 11.07
CA GLN A 125 0.27 -2.49 11.89
C GLN A 125 0.15 -3.96 12.29
N LEU A 126 0.27 -4.89 11.33
CA LEU A 126 0.22 -6.32 11.61
C LEU A 126 1.35 -6.73 12.56
N ALA A 127 2.54 -6.14 12.40
CA ALA A 127 3.66 -6.36 13.29
C ALA A 127 3.33 -5.94 14.72
N GLU A 128 2.78 -4.74 14.88
CA GLU A 128 2.35 -4.23 16.19
C GLU A 128 1.31 -5.14 16.86
N ASP A 129 0.25 -5.51 16.13
CA ASP A 129 -0.85 -6.34 16.65
C ASP A 129 -0.34 -7.71 17.13
N LYS A 130 0.55 -8.32 16.35
CA LYS A 130 1.17 -9.61 16.69
C LYS A 130 2.15 -9.50 17.86
N VAL A 131 2.92 -8.42 17.96
CA VAL A 131 3.77 -8.17 19.13
C VAL A 131 2.91 -8.05 20.39
N ARG A 132 1.79 -7.31 20.34
CA ARG A 132 0.86 -7.20 21.48
C ARG A 132 0.29 -8.57 21.89
N GLU A 133 -0.11 -9.41 20.94
CA GLU A 133 -0.55 -10.79 21.22
C GLU A 133 0.54 -11.61 21.93
N ILE A 134 1.78 -11.52 21.45
CA ILE A 134 2.93 -12.23 22.04
C ILE A 134 3.24 -11.72 23.44
N ILE A 135 3.21 -10.40 23.68
CA ILE A 135 3.44 -9.80 25.00
C ILE A 135 2.39 -10.28 26.00
N ARG A 136 1.10 -10.22 25.64
CA ARG A 136 0.01 -10.68 26.52
C ARG A 136 0.16 -12.16 26.89
N ALA A 137 0.46 -13.00 25.90
CA ALA A 137 0.72 -14.41 26.13
C ALA A 137 1.94 -14.64 27.04
N ALA A 138 3.05 -13.92 26.80
CA ALA A 138 4.28 -14.00 27.57
C ALA A 138 4.08 -13.57 29.04
N LYS A 139 3.41 -12.44 29.27
CA LYS A 139 3.11 -11.92 30.62
C LYS A 139 2.19 -12.86 31.39
N SER A 140 1.15 -13.41 30.74
CA SER A 140 0.26 -14.41 31.36
C SER A 140 1.01 -15.67 31.82
N GLN A 141 2.15 -15.98 31.18
CA GLN A 141 3.02 -17.10 31.51
C GLN A 141 4.20 -16.72 32.43
N GLY A 142 4.26 -15.46 32.89
CA GLY A 142 5.35 -14.95 33.73
C GLY A 142 6.71 -14.92 33.02
N GLN A 143 6.74 -14.82 31.68
CA GLN A 143 7.98 -14.73 30.92
C GLN A 143 8.56 -13.31 30.95
N SER A 144 9.89 -13.22 30.88
CA SER A 144 10.58 -11.93 30.77
C SER A 144 10.63 -11.42 29.33
N ILE A 145 10.93 -10.13 29.17
CA ILE A 145 11.10 -9.50 27.86
C ILE A 145 12.21 -10.18 27.05
N GLU A 146 13.31 -10.58 27.68
CA GLU A 146 14.45 -11.22 27.00
C GLU A 146 14.06 -12.59 26.41
N LYS A 147 13.28 -13.37 27.16
CA LYS A 147 12.78 -14.67 26.70
C LYS A 147 11.75 -14.51 25.57
N THR A 148 10.95 -13.44 25.65
CA THR A 148 10.00 -13.08 24.59
C THR A 148 10.71 -12.64 23.31
N MET A 149 11.79 -11.86 23.45
CA MET A 149 12.65 -11.41 22.36
C MET A 149 13.28 -12.59 21.60
N GLN A 150 13.75 -13.60 22.33
CA GLN A 150 14.26 -14.85 21.75
C GLN A 150 13.16 -15.61 20.98
N THR A 151 11.92 -15.59 21.50
CA THR A 151 10.78 -16.24 20.85
C THR A 151 10.39 -15.55 19.55
N ILE A 152 10.33 -14.22 19.52
CA ILE A 152 10.09 -13.44 18.28
C ILE A 152 11.17 -13.71 17.25
N THR A 153 12.44 -13.68 17.67
CA THR A 153 13.58 -13.96 16.79
C THR A 153 13.48 -15.36 16.18
N ARG A 154 13.07 -16.35 16.98
CA ARG A 154 12.86 -17.73 16.52
C ARG A 154 11.67 -17.85 15.56
N PHE A 155 10.52 -17.26 15.87
CA PHE A 155 9.35 -17.28 14.97
C PHE A 155 9.64 -16.61 13.64
N TYR A 156 10.48 -15.58 13.65
CA TYR A 156 10.97 -14.93 12.45
C TYR A 156 11.85 -15.88 11.61
N GLN A 157 12.81 -16.57 12.24
CA GLN A 157 13.67 -17.57 11.59
C GLN A 157 12.90 -18.78 11.07
N GLU A 158 11.84 -19.19 11.77
CA GLU A 158 10.93 -20.27 11.38
C GLU A 158 9.92 -19.82 10.30
N GLY A 159 9.91 -18.53 9.93
CA GLY A 159 9.06 -18.00 8.87
C GLY A 159 7.60 -17.78 9.22
N ILE A 160 7.25 -17.97 10.48
CA ILE A 160 5.89 -17.84 11.02
C ILE A 160 5.39 -16.38 10.94
N MET A 161 6.33 -15.43 10.87
CA MET A 161 6.07 -13.99 10.91
C MET A 161 6.10 -13.32 9.51
N GLY A 162 6.01 -14.10 8.42
CA GLY A 162 5.81 -13.57 7.06
C GLY A 162 7.07 -13.06 6.36
N GLY A 163 8.25 -13.62 6.66
CA GLY A 163 9.53 -13.19 6.08
C GLY A 163 10.18 -14.14 5.08
N LEU A 164 9.63 -15.34 4.83
CA LEU A 164 10.36 -16.40 4.12
C LEU A 164 10.70 -16.06 2.65
N ASP A 165 9.90 -15.23 1.99
CA ASP A 165 10.06 -14.92 0.56
C ASP A 165 10.71 -13.56 0.29
N GLN A 166 11.20 -12.86 1.33
CA GLN A 166 11.85 -11.55 1.20
C GLN A 166 13.37 -11.63 1.04
N GLU A 167 13.96 -10.67 0.35
CA GLU A 167 15.42 -10.51 0.26
C GLU A 167 16.05 -10.41 1.67
N PRO A 168 17.24 -10.98 1.92
CA PRO A 168 17.85 -11.04 3.26
C PRO A 168 17.95 -9.68 3.99
N ARG A 169 18.06 -8.57 3.24
CA ARG A 169 18.09 -7.21 3.78
C ARG A 169 16.73 -6.73 4.29
N GLU A 170 15.66 -7.09 3.59
CA GLU A 170 14.30 -6.79 4.02
C GLU A 170 13.94 -7.62 5.24
N GLN A 171 14.39 -8.88 5.25
CA GLN A 171 14.20 -9.74 6.40
C GLN A 171 14.82 -9.18 7.69
N GLN A 172 16.05 -8.66 7.58
CA GLN A 172 16.73 -8.10 8.74
C GLN A 172 16.11 -6.78 9.21
N ARG A 173 15.59 -5.96 8.29
CA ARG A 173 14.84 -4.75 8.64
C ARG A 173 13.52 -5.06 9.33
N ALA A 174 12.79 -6.05 8.82
CA ALA A 174 11.59 -6.56 9.46
C ALA A 174 11.90 -6.99 10.90
N LEU A 175 12.84 -7.91 11.10
CA LEU A 175 13.23 -8.37 12.44
C LEU A 175 13.57 -7.21 13.39
N LEU A 176 14.37 -6.23 12.95
CA LEU A 176 14.71 -5.06 13.77
C LEU A 176 13.47 -4.22 14.14
N ALA A 177 12.51 -4.06 13.22
CA ALA A 177 11.26 -3.37 13.51
C ALA A 177 10.44 -4.13 14.57
N TRP A 178 10.35 -5.46 14.47
CA TRP A 178 9.68 -6.31 15.45
C TRP A 178 10.32 -6.20 16.85
N GLN A 179 11.66 -6.25 16.92
CA GLN A 179 12.39 -6.11 18.18
C GLN A 179 12.16 -4.75 18.83
N HIS A 180 12.24 -3.67 18.05
CA HIS A 180 11.96 -2.32 18.54
C HIS A 180 10.51 -2.16 19.03
N GLN A 181 9.54 -2.76 18.33
CA GLN A 181 8.14 -2.74 18.79
C GLN A 181 7.96 -3.50 20.10
N LEU A 182 8.64 -4.64 20.30
CA LEU A 182 8.58 -5.38 21.57
C LEU A 182 9.08 -4.51 22.72
N GLU A 183 10.25 -3.86 22.56
CA GLU A 183 10.83 -3.00 23.59
C GLU A 183 9.89 -1.84 23.96
N ARG A 184 9.30 -1.18 22.96
CA ARG A 184 8.36 -0.07 23.18
C ARG A 184 7.08 -0.52 23.87
N LEU A 185 6.51 -1.64 23.43
CA LEU A 185 5.17 -2.09 23.85
C LEU A 185 5.17 -2.87 25.17
N TRP A 186 6.32 -3.40 25.60
CA TRP A 186 6.40 -4.27 26.79
C TRP A 186 5.83 -3.61 28.05
N ASP A 187 6.05 -2.31 28.21
CA ASP A 187 5.56 -1.55 29.36
C ASP A 187 4.16 -0.95 29.14
N GLU A 188 3.67 -0.93 27.90
CA GLU A 188 2.33 -0.39 27.54
C GLU A 188 1.21 -1.41 27.75
N GLU A 189 1.49 -2.70 27.59
CA GLU A 189 0.53 -3.79 27.81
C GLU A 189 0.55 -4.24 29.28
N GLU A 190 -0.60 -4.51 29.92
CA GLU A 190 -0.66 -5.07 31.28
C GLU A 190 -0.65 -6.61 31.29
#